data_AF-A0A8S9WGY3-F1
#
_entry.id   AF-A0A8S9WGY3-F1
#
_cell.length_a   1.000
_cell.length_b   1.000
_cell.length_c   1.000
_cell.angle_alpha   90.00
_cell.angle_beta   90.00
_cell.angle_gamma   90.00
#
_symmetry.space_group_name_H-M   'P 1'
#
loop_
_entity.id
_entity.type
_entity.pdbx_description
1 polymer ?
#
loop_
_entity_poly.entity_id
_entity_poly.type
_entity_poly.pdbx_seq_one_letter_code
_entity_poly.pdbx_strand_id
1 'polypeptide(L)'
;KTLICITKEPIEIAYIVLDKDRVSPSRQNHKQKIYNFITSHLMCGLPYENTTKLKLIVYKRISNKVVRTDFDRYVREKTGFKVDISHEKSEYNKCLQATDFIAGAIFRKYESGDCRFYDLIKDRVKISEHLLR
;
A
#
# COMPACT_ATOMS: atom_id res chain seq x y z
N LYS A 1 -21.10 5.72 -0.72
CA LYS A 1 -21.40 5.76 0.72
C LYS A 1 -20.19 5.36 1.56
N THR A 2 -19.54 4.21 1.33
CA THR A 2 -18.39 3.74 2.13
C THR A 2 -17.19 4.69 2.17
N LEU A 3 -16.70 5.16 1.02
CA LEU A 3 -15.56 6.10 0.97
C LEU A 3 -15.79 7.38 1.78
N ILE A 4 -17.01 7.92 1.75
CA ILE A 4 -17.40 9.10 2.53
C ILE A 4 -17.35 8.83 4.03
N CYS A 5 -17.69 7.61 4.47
CA CYS A 5 -17.55 7.25 5.88
C CYS A 5 -16.08 7.13 6.27
N ILE A 6 -15.26 6.50 5.43
CA ILE A 6 -13.80 6.36 5.64
C ILE A 6 -13.15 7.74 5.80
N THR A 7 -13.55 8.73 5.01
CA THR A 7 -12.94 10.08 5.04
C THR A 7 -13.34 10.91 6.25
N LYS A 8 -14.30 10.45 7.07
CA LYS A 8 -14.65 11.10 8.35
C LYS A 8 -13.69 10.70 9.47
N GLU A 9 -13.00 9.58 9.33
CA GLU A 9 -11.99 9.13 10.29
C GLU A 9 -10.69 9.94 10.13
N PRO A 10 -9.87 10.04 11.20
CA PRO A 10 -8.57 10.72 11.17
C PRO A 10 -7.53 9.84 10.47
N ILE A 11 -7.69 9.67 9.15
CA ILE A 11 -6.81 8.86 8.32
C ILE A 11 -5.96 9.72 7.39
N GLU A 12 -4.79 9.19 7.05
CA GLU A 12 -3.90 9.72 6.04
C GLU A 12 -3.62 8.63 5.01
N ILE A 13 -3.56 9.02 3.74
CA ILE A 13 -3.41 8.11 2.62
C ILE A 13 -2.07 8.38 1.95
N ALA A 14 -1.27 7.33 1.83
CA ALA A 14 -0.05 7.30 1.06
C ALA A 14 -0.16 6.19 0.00
N TYR A 15 0.19 6.48 -1.25
CA TYR A 15 0.13 5.48 -2.32
C TYR A 15 1.18 5.69 -3.41
N ILE A 16 1.53 4.59 -4.08
CA ILE A 16 2.37 4.56 -5.27
C ILE A 16 1.56 4.00 -6.43
N VAL A 17 1.62 4.67 -7.58
CA VAL A 17 1.14 4.14 -8.87
C VAL A 17 2.35 3.67 -9.65
N LEU A 18 2.31 2.41 -10.07
CA LEU A 18 3.34 1.81 -10.90
C LEU A 18 2.75 1.49 -12.27
N ASP A 19 3.33 2.04 -13.33
CA ASP A 19 3.12 1.54 -14.69
C ASP A 19 3.85 0.20 -14.87
N LYS A 20 3.07 -0.88 -15.03
CA LYS A 20 3.62 -2.25 -15.12
C LYS A 20 4.24 -2.54 -16.48
N ASP A 21 3.80 -1.88 -17.54
CA ASP A 21 4.28 -2.13 -18.90
C ASP A 21 5.71 -1.62 -19.07
N ARG A 22 6.08 -0.61 -18.27
CA ARG A 22 7.42 -0.03 -18.22
C ARG A 22 8.35 -0.72 -17.23
N VAL A 23 7.86 -1.69 -16.46
CA VAL A 23 8.74 -2.58 -15.67
C VAL A 23 9.34 -3.61 -16.62
N SER A 24 10.68 -3.75 -16.61
CA SER A 24 11.37 -4.68 -17.53
C SER A 24 10.77 -6.10 -17.45
N PRO A 25 10.65 -6.83 -18.57
CA PRO A 25 10.03 -8.17 -18.59
C PRO A 25 10.68 -9.16 -17.60
N SER A 26 12.00 -9.09 -17.43
CA SER A 26 12.76 -9.86 -16.44
C SER A 26 12.34 -9.58 -14.99
N ARG A 27 11.91 -8.35 -14.68
CA ARG A 27 11.39 -7.95 -13.37
C ARG A 27 9.91 -8.30 -13.22
N GLN A 28 9.12 -8.27 -14.29
CA GLN A 28 7.70 -8.69 -14.25
C GLN A 28 7.53 -10.16 -13.82
N ASN A 29 8.46 -11.04 -14.19
CA ASN A 29 8.50 -12.43 -13.73
C ASN A 29 8.78 -12.58 -12.22
N HIS A 30 9.22 -11.51 -11.57
CA HIS A 30 9.50 -11.44 -10.14
C HIS A 30 8.49 -10.55 -9.40
N LYS A 31 7.18 -10.78 -9.63
CA LYS A 31 6.08 -9.98 -9.03
C LYS A 31 6.28 -9.71 -7.54
N GLN A 32 6.73 -10.70 -6.77
CA GLN A 32 6.96 -10.53 -5.33
C GLN A 32 8.09 -9.54 -5.01
N LYS A 33 9.18 -9.54 -5.77
CA LYS A 33 10.27 -8.57 -5.59
C LYS A 33 9.77 -7.14 -5.86
N ILE A 34 8.89 -6.96 -6.84
CA ILE A 34 8.26 -5.66 -7.12
C ILE A 34 7.39 -5.23 -5.93
N TYR A 35 6.53 -6.10 -5.40
CA TYR A 35 5.70 -5.76 -4.24
C TYR A 35 6.54 -5.41 -3.00
N ASN A 36 7.57 -6.19 -2.70
CA ASN A 36 8.49 -5.93 -1.58
C ASN A 36 9.16 -4.56 -1.75
N PHE A 37 9.67 -4.28 -2.95
CA PHE A 37 10.32 -3.00 -3.28
C PHE A 37 9.36 -1.82 -3.11
N ILE A 38 8.19 -1.85 -3.76
CA ILE A 38 7.21 -0.75 -3.70
C ILE A 38 6.76 -0.51 -2.26
N THR A 39 6.45 -1.58 -1.51
CA THR A 39 5.98 -1.44 -0.13
C THR A 39 7.06 -0.82 0.75
N SER A 40 8.30 -1.28 0.63
CA SER A 40 9.41 -0.72 1.42
C SER A 40 9.76 0.70 1.00
N HIS A 41 9.69 1.02 -0.30
CA HIS A 41 9.90 2.37 -0.81
C HIS A 41 8.85 3.35 -0.26
N LEU A 42 7.57 2.97 -0.33
CA LEU A 42 6.49 3.76 0.26
C LEU A 42 6.71 3.97 1.75
N MET A 43 7.07 2.91 2.48
CA MET A 43 7.36 3.00 3.91
C MET A 43 8.50 3.97 4.19
N CYS A 44 9.65 3.86 3.51
CA CYS A 44 10.77 4.79 3.69
C CYS A 44 10.38 6.27 3.47
N GLY A 45 9.34 6.56 2.68
CA GLY A 45 8.84 7.91 2.44
C GLY A 45 7.86 8.44 3.50
N LEU A 46 7.42 7.62 4.46
CA LEU A 46 6.47 8.06 5.48
C LEU A 46 7.16 8.82 6.62
N PRO A 47 6.51 9.84 7.21
CA PRO A 47 7.07 10.59 8.33
C PRO A 47 7.00 9.75 9.61
N TYR A 48 8.13 9.15 9.99
CA TYR A 48 8.24 8.33 11.21
C TYR A 48 8.86 9.08 12.40
N GLU A 49 8.86 10.42 12.40
CA GLU A 49 9.48 11.19 13.47
C GLU A 49 8.98 10.72 14.85
N ASN A 50 9.93 10.36 15.72
CA ASN A 50 9.69 9.83 17.07
C ASN A 50 8.92 8.48 17.14
N THR A 51 8.76 7.77 16.03
CA THR A 51 8.08 6.46 16.00
C THR A 51 9.05 5.34 16.39
N THR A 52 8.86 4.76 17.57
CA THR A 52 9.69 3.64 18.06
C THR A 52 9.07 2.26 17.79
N LYS A 53 7.78 2.23 17.47
CA LYS A 53 7.04 1.00 17.13
C LYS A 53 5.95 1.30 16.11
N LEU A 54 5.93 0.53 15.04
CA LEU A 54 4.89 0.59 14.01
C LEU A 54 4.19 -0.77 13.91
N LYS A 55 2.87 -0.76 13.75
CA LYS A 55 2.09 -1.95 13.37
C LYS A 55 1.74 -1.84 11.88
N LEU A 56 2.17 -2.83 11.10
CA LEU A 56 1.86 -2.96 9.68
C LEU A 56 0.95 -4.16 9.47
N ILE A 57 -0.25 -3.92 8.92
CA ILE A 57 -1.20 -4.96 8.56
C ILE A 57 -1.17 -5.11 7.04
N VAL A 58 -0.80 -6.29 6.56
CA VAL A 58 -0.66 -6.60 5.14
C VAL A 58 -1.81 -7.51 4.72
N TYR A 59 -2.42 -7.21 3.57
CA TYR A 59 -3.41 -8.11 2.98
C TYR A 59 -2.76 -9.45 2.62
N LYS A 60 -3.25 -10.53 3.23
CA LYS A 60 -2.77 -11.90 3.05
C LYS A 60 -3.25 -12.47 1.72
N ARG A 61 -2.69 -11.96 0.63
CA ARG A 61 -2.90 -12.51 -0.71
C ARG A 61 -2.21 -13.85 -0.90
N ILE A 62 -1.05 -14.04 -0.26
CA ILE A 62 -0.16 -15.19 -0.47
C ILE A 62 -0.28 -16.15 0.72
N SER A 63 -0.65 -17.40 0.46
CA SER A 63 -0.73 -18.43 1.49
C SER A 63 0.66 -18.90 1.95
N ASN A 64 1.61 -18.97 1.02
CA ASN A 64 2.99 -19.42 1.27
C ASN A 64 3.65 -18.60 2.39
N LYS A 65 4.04 -19.29 3.47
CA LYS A 65 4.65 -18.67 4.65
C LYS A 65 6.06 -18.15 4.38
N VAL A 66 6.86 -18.85 3.57
CA VAL A 66 8.24 -18.46 3.24
C VAL A 66 8.26 -17.11 2.53
N VAL A 67 7.39 -16.93 1.53
CA VAL A 67 7.28 -15.66 0.79
C VAL A 67 6.87 -14.50 1.72
N ARG A 68 6.00 -14.76 2.70
CA ARG A 68 5.61 -13.74 3.69
C ARG A 68 6.74 -13.42 4.66
N THR A 69 7.48 -14.43 5.13
CA THR A 69 8.66 -14.22 5.98
C THR A 69 9.73 -13.40 5.24
N ASP A 70 9.93 -13.65 3.95
CA ASP A 70 10.87 -12.90 3.12
C ASP A 70 10.45 -11.43 2.95
N PHE A 71 9.16 -11.18 2.73
CA PHE A 71 8.60 -9.82 2.74
C PHE A 71 8.85 -9.14 4.10
N ASP A 72 8.52 -9.81 5.20
CA ASP A 72 8.65 -9.25 6.54
C ASP A 72 10.09 -8.87 6.87
N ARG A 73 11.04 -9.75 6.52
CA ARG A 73 12.48 -9.50 6.66
C ARG A 73 12.89 -8.28 5.84
N TYR A 74 12.52 -8.23 4.57
CA TYR A 74 12.88 -7.14 3.66
C TYR A 74 12.38 -5.78 4.15
N VAL A 75 11.13 -5.69 4.62
CA VAL A 75 10.57 -4.44 5.16
C VAL A 75 11.31 -3.98 6.42
N ARG A 76 11.61 -4.89 7.35
CA ARG A 76 12.34 -4.55 8.59
C ARG A 76 13.76 -4.07 8.30
N GLU A 77 14.45 -4.71 7.36
CA GLU A 77 15.80 -4.30 6.94
C GLU A 77 15.81 -2.91 6.30
N LYS A 78 14.75 -2.51 5.58
CA LYS A 78 14.68 -1.22 4.88
C LYS A 78 14.21 -0.05 5.73
N THR A 79 13.41 -0.31 6.75
CA THR A 79 12.79 0.74 7.58
C THR A 79 13.68 1.21 8.73
N GLY A 80 14.57 0.36 9.25
CA GLY A 80 15.53 0.73 10.29
C GLY A 80 14.94 0.89 11.70
N PHE A 81 13.66 0.55 11.91
CA PHE A 81 13.00 0.54 13.23
C PHE A 81 12.12 -0.71 13.40
N LYS A 82 11.56 -0.90 14.61
CA LYS A 82 10.75 -2.08 14.92
C LYS A 82 9.36 -2.01 14.27
N VAL A 83 9.17 -2.84 13.24
CA VAL A 83 7.87 -3.06 12.59
C VAL A 83 7.26 -4.41 13.02
N ASP A 84 6.10 -4.35 13.66
CA ASP A 84 5.24 -5.49 13.94
C ASP A 84 4.34 -5.75 12.74
N ILE A 85 4.53 -6.87 12.05
CA ILE A 85 3.88 -7.16 10.77
C ILE A 85 2.90 -8.32 10.96
N SER A 86 1.62 -8.09 10.63
CA SER A 86 0.60 -9.14 10.54
C SER A 86 0.09 -9.29 9.11
N HIS A 87 -0.18 -10.53 8.71
CA HIS A 87 -0.79 -10.84 7.40
C HIS A 87 -2.21 -11.34 7.63
N GLU A 88 -3.20 -10.54 7.25
CA GLU A 88 -4.61 -10.77 7.57
C GLU A 88 -5.48 -10.82 6.31
N LYS A 89 -6.62 -11.51 6.38
CA LYS A 89 -7.62 -11.49 5.31
C LYS A 89 -8.51 -10.26 5.49
N SER A 90 -8.86 -9.59 4.40
CA SER A 90 -9.74 -8.42 4.45
C SER A 90 -11.14 -8.74 4.99
N GLU A 91 -11.64 -9.96 4.80
CA GLU A 91 -12.90 -10.44 5.38
C GLU A 91 -13.02 -10.20 6.90
N TYR A 92 -11.89 -10.22 7.62
CA TYR A 92 -11.86 -10.09 9.08
C TYR A 92 -11.25 -8.77 9.56
N ASN A 93 -10.81 -7.89 8.65
CA ASN A 93 -10.11 -6.66 9.01
C ASN A 93 -10.71 -5.44 8.27
N LYS A 94 -11.39 -4.57 9.02
CA LYS A 94 -12.05 -3.38 8.47
C LYS A 94 -11.07 -2.37 7.86
N CYS A 95 -9.85 -2.27 8.38
CA CYS A 95 -8.82 -1.39 7.82
C CYS A 95 -8.37 -1.88 6.44
N LEU A 96 -8.20 -3.19 6.26
CA LEU A 96 -7.90 -3.77 4.94
C LEU A 96 -9.05 -3.55 3.95
N GLN A 97 -10.31 -3.70 4.38
CA GLN A 97 -11.46 -3.38 3.51
C GLN A 97 -11.48 -1.90 3.12
N ALA A 98 -11.18 -0.99 4.06
CA ALA A 98 -11.08 0.43 3.77
C ALA A 98 -9.97 0.72 2.74
N THR A 99 -8.81 0.09 2.89
CA THR A 99 -7.71 0.15 1.93
C THR A 99 -8.12 -0.35 0.55
N ASP A 100 -8.92 -1.44 0.45
CA ASP A 100 -9.43 -1.93 -0.83
C ASP A 100 -10.31 -0.90 -1.55
N PHE A 101 -11.21 -0.21 -0.82
CA PHE A 101 -12.02 0.88 -1.39
C PHE A 101 -11.16 2.07 -1.85
N ILE A 102 -10.17 2.47 -1.05
CA ILE A 102 -9.24 3.55 -1.38
C ILE A 102 -8.43 3.19 -2.63
N ALA A 103 -7.84 1.99 -2.67
CA ALA A 103 -7.08 1.49 -3.81
C ALA A 103 -7.94 1.44 -5.08
N GLY A 104 -9.20 1.02 -4.98
CA GLY A 104 -10.15 1.04 -6.09
C GLY A 104 -10.46 2.45 -6.62
N ALA A 105 -10.60 3.43 -5.73
CA ALA A 105 -10.81 4.84 -6.12
C ALA A 105 -9.59 5.41 -6.87
N ILE A 106 -8.39 5.12 -6.37
CA ILE A 106 -7.12 5.52 -7.00
C ILE A 106 -6.96 4.81 -8.34
N PHE A 107 -7.19 3.51 -8.41
CA PHE A 107 -7.08 2.72 -9.63
C PHE A 107 -7.99 3.26 -10.74
N ARG A 108 -9.26 3.56 -10.43
CA ARG A 108 -10.22 4.12 -11.41
C ARG A 108 -9.74 5.44 -12.01
N LYS A 109 -9.17 6.34 -11.21
CA LYS A 109 -8.60 7.60 -11.68
C LYS A 109 -7.54 7.35 -12.77
N TYR A 110 -6.60 6.44 -12.52
CA TYR A 110 -5.45 6.25 -13.43
C TYR A 110 -5.78 5.41 -14.65
N GLU A 111 -6.65 4.41 -14.53
CA GLU A 111 -6.94 3.47 -15.62
C GLU A 111 -8.06 3.96 -16.55
N SER A 112 -9.01 4.72 -16.03
CA SER A 112 -10.21 5.13 -16.78
C SER A 112 -10.44 6.64 -16.81
N GLY A 113 -9.60 7.43 -16.15
CA GLY A 113 -9.80 8.88 -15.99
C GLY A 113 -10.95 9.26 -15.05
N ASP A 114 -11.68 8.28 -14.50
CA ASP A 114 -12.84 8.51 -13.62
C ASP A 114 -12.40 8.98 -12.23
N CYS A 115 -12.41 10.30 -12.02
CA CYS A 115 -11.95 10.93 -10.79
C CYS A 115 -13.00 10.97 -9.67
N ARG A 116 -14.27 10.63 -9.94
CA ARG A 116 -15.40 10.83 -8.99
C ARG A 116 -15.15 10.24 -7.60
N PHE A 117 -14.52 9.07 -7.54
CA PHE A 117 -14.22 8.40 -6.27
C PHE A 117 -12.93 8.91 -5.63
N TYR A 118 -11.92 9.25 -6.43
CA TYR A 118 -10.68 9.83 -5.95
C TYR A 118 -10.92 11.21 -5.34
N ASP A 119 -11.81 12.01 -5.93
CA ASP A 119 -12.18 13.33 -5.43
C ASP A 119 -12.78 13.30 -4.02
N LEU A 120 -13.36 12.17 -3.60
CA LEU A 120 -13.87 11.99 -2.24
C LEU A 120 -12.74 11.84 -1.21
N ILE A 121 -11.58 11.32 -1.61
CA ILE A 121 -10.48 10.97 -0.70
C ILE A 121 -9.26 11.88 -0.84
N LYS A 122 -9.20 12.74 -1.87
CA LYS A 122 -8.00 13.51 -2.23
C LYS A 122 -7.46 14.37 -1.09
N ASP A 123 -8.32 14.95 -0.26
CA ASP A 123 -7.92 15.80 0.87
C ASP A 123 -7.25 15.01 2.01
N ARG A 124 -7.40 13.68 2.01
CA ARG A 124 -6.72 12.76 2.94
C ARG A 124 -5.40 12.23 2.39
N VAL A 125 -5.09 12.47 1.10
CA VAL A 125 -3.83 12.03 0.49
C VAL A 125 -2.70 12.94 0.94
N LYS A 126 -1.68 12.36 1.57
CA LYS A 126 -0.46 13.07 2.00
C LYS A 126 0.72 12.79 1.08
N ILE A 127 0.80 11.56 0.58
CA ILE A 127 1.89 11.12 -0.29
C ILE A 127 1.28 10.42 -1.50
N SER A 128 1.67 10.87 -2.69
CA SER A 128 1.31 10.22 -3.95
C SER A 128 2.51 10.21 -4.88
N GLU A 129 2.98 9.03 -5.22
CA GLU A 129 4.13 8.86 -6.11
C GLU A 129 3.75 8.12 -7.39
N HIS A 130 4.47 8.45 -8.46
CA HIS A 130 4.31 7.88 -9.79
C HIS A 130 5.63 7.28 -10.22
N LEU A 131 5.72 5.95 -10.18
CA LEU A 131 6.90 5.25 -10.68
C LEU A 131 6.71 4.88 -12.14
N LEU A 132 7.73 5.20 -12.94
CA LEU A 132 7.84 4.85 -14.36
C LEU A 132 6.77 5.49 -15.24
N ARG A 133 6.22 6.65 -14.88
CA ARG A 133 5.23 7.37 -15.69
C ARG A 133 5.86 8.24 -16.76
#